data_AF-A0A258BMP7-F1
#
_entry.id   AF-A0A258BMP7-F1
#
_cell.length_a   1.000
_cell.length_b   1.000
_cell.length_c   1.000
_cell.angle_alpha   90.00
_cell.angle_beta   90.00
_cell.angle_gamma   90.00
#
_symmetry.space_group_name_H-M   'P 1'
#
loop_
_entity.id
_entity.type
_entity.pdbx_description
1 polymer ?
#
loop_
_entity_poly.entity_id
_entity_poly.type
_entity_poly.pdbx_seq_one_letter_code
_entity_poly.pdbx_strand_id
1 'polypeptide(L)'
;MQQAEDFRAESRALHALVSETAPIRYAEPTQFKGWGIHDVLQHLHFWNRMAFLQLADEAELVHHLKTMASSGKSMRAYESEVLAGLEGFALVAEWEKQLEETADRFATADPKARLKWAGPDMSAR
;
A
#
# COMPACT_ATOMS: atom_id res chain seq x y z
N MET A 1 -15.54 -2.16 10.82
CA MET A 1 -14.50 -1.65 11.76
C MET A 1 -14.24 -0.19 11.44
N GLN A 2 -14.24 0.76 12.39
CA GLN A 2 -14.16 2.21 12.05
C GLN A 2 -12.86 2.56 11.30
N GLN A 3 -11.73 2.01 11.73
CA GLN A 3 -10.42 2.26 11.11
C GLN A 3 -10.35 1.81 9.64
N ALA A 4 -11.06 0.74 9.28
CA ALA A 4 -11.15 0.29 7.89
C ALA A 4 -11.95 1.28 7.02
N GLU A 5 -13.03 1.85 7.57
CA GLU A 5 -13.83 2.86 6.86
C GLU A 5 -13.11 4.21 6.79
N ASP A 6 -12.38 4.61 7.83
CA ASP A 6 -11.55 5.82 7.81
C ASP A 6 -10.44 5.69 6.77
N PHE A 7 -9.73 4.55 6.76
CA PHE A 7 -8.74 4.23 5.73
C PHE A 7 -9.33 4.31 4.31
N ARG A 8 -10.52 3.73 4.09
CA ARG A 8 -11.23 3.80 2.82
C ARG A 8 -11.56 5.24 2.43
N ALA A 9 -12.12 6.02 3.35
CA ALA A 9 -12.53 7.40 3.10
C ALA A 9 -11.33 8.29 2.74
N GLU A 10 -10.24 8.21 3.51
CA GLU A 10 -9.01 8.95 3.24
C GLU A 10 -8.37 8.51 1.92
N SER A 11 -8.33 7.21 1.64
CA SER A 11 -7.78 6.67 0.39
C SER A 11 -8.58 7.12 -0.83
N ARG A 12 -9.92 7.13 -0.77
CA ARG A 12 -10.78 7.65 -1.84
C ARG A 12 -10.61 9.14 -2.06
N ALA A 13 -10.46 9.92 -0.99
CA ALA A 13 -10.19 11.35 -1.10
C ALA A 13 -8.85 11.61 -1.80
N LEU A 14 -7.81 10.84 -1.47
CA LEU A 14 -6.52 10.91 -2.17
C LEU A 14 -6.63 10.46 -3.63
N HIS A 15 -7.37 9.38 -3.90
CA HIS A 15 -7.61 8.89 -5.26
C HIS A 15 -8.26 9.93 -6.17
N ALA A 16 -9.25 10.68 -5.66
CA ALA A 16 -9.88 11.76 -6.41
C ALA A 16 -8.86 12.84 -6.82
N LEU A 17 -8.00 13.28 -5.89
CA LEU A 17 -6.97 14.30 -6.17
C LEU A 17 -5.93 13.82 -7.20
N VAL A 18 -5.52 12.56 -7.10
CA VAL A 18 -4.53 11.95 -8.00
C VAL A 18 -5.11 11.76 -9.40
N SER A 19 -6.36 11.32 -9.51
CA SER A 19 -7.03 11.03 -10.78
C SER A 19 -7.26 12.28 -11.64
N GLU A 20 -7.39 13.45 -11.02
CA GLU A 20 -7.48 14.74 -11.71
C GLU A 20 -6.11 15.25 -12.22
N THR A 21 -5.01 14.65 -11.77
CA THR A 21 -3.66 15.08 -12.11
C THR A 21 -3.14 14.28 -13.31
N ALA A 22 -2.65 14.98 -14.34
CA ALA A 22 -2.06 14.34 -15.52
C ALA A 22 -0.82 13.50 -15.16
N PRO A 23 -0.68 12.24 -15.64
CA PRO A 23 0.41 11.34 -15.26
C PRO A 23 1.81 11.87 -15.53
N ILE A 24 1.97 12.75 -16.53
CA ILE A 24 3.27 13.40 -16.81
C ILE A 24 3.80 14.17 -15.60
N ARG A 25 2.91 14.63 -14.71
CA ARG A 25 3.25 15.35 -13.49
C ARG A 25 3.59 14.42 -12.32
N TYR A 26 3.38 13.11 -12.44
CA TYR A 26 3.59 12.18 -11.32
C TYR A 26 5.06 12.04 -10.92
N ALA A 27 5.98 12.38 -11.82
CA ALA A 27 7.42 12.44 -11.55
C ALA A 27 7.87 13.78 -10.94
N GLU A 28 7.01 14.81 -10.88
CA GLU A 28 7.37 16.09 -10.27
C GLU A 28 7.63 15.90 -8.77
N PRO A 29 8.80 16.35 -8.24
CA PRO A 29 9.14 16.14 -6.85
C PRO A 29 8.22 16.93 -5.92
N THR A 30 7.68 16.25 -4.92
CA THR A 30 6.90 16.86 -3.83
C THR A 30 7.80 17.30 -2.67
N GLN A 31 7.22 17.97 -1.68
CA GLN A 31 7.92 18.31 -0.44
C GLN A 31 8.19 17.10 0.46
N PHE A 32 7.56 15.95 0.20
CA PHE A 32 7.78 14.74 0.98
C PHE A 32 8.99 13.98 0.44
N LYS A 33 10.14 14.10 1.12
CA LYS A 33 11.39 13.40 0.80
C LYS A 33 11.89 13.61 -0.65
N GLY A 34 11.39 14.62 -1.36
CA GLY A 34 11.65 14.84 -2.79
C GLY A 34 11.01 13.79 -3.72
N TRP A 35 10.05 13.01 -3.23
CA TRP A 35 9.38 11.95 -3.98
C TRP A 35 8.34 12.53 -4.92
N GLY A 36 8.17 11.92 -6.10
CA GLY A 36 7.03 12.21 -6.96
C GLY A 36 5.74 11.58 -6.44
N ILE A 37 4.59 11.96 -7.00
CA ILE A 37 3.30 11.29 -6.75
C ILE A 37 3.42 9.80 -7.09
N HIS A 38 4.14 9.46 -8.16
CA HIS A 38 4.41 8.08 -8.56
C HIS A 38 5.04 7.26 -7.44
N ASP A 39 6.10 7.79 -6.83
CA ASP A 39 6.83 7.12 -5.76
C ASP A 39 5.97 6.92 -4.51
N VAL A 40 5.19 7.95 -4.17
CA VAL A 40 4.27 7.89 -3.04
C VAL A 40 3.19 6.83 -3.28
N LEU A 41 2.60 6.79 -4.49
CA LEU A 41 1.57 5.81 -4.81
C LEU A 41 2.09 4.38 -4.91
N GLN A 42 3.29 4.15 -5.46
CA GLN A 42 3.91 2.83 -5.44
C GLN A 42 4.11 2.35 -4.00
N HIS A 43 4.60 3.22 -3.13
CA HIS A 43 4.78 2.92 -1.72
C HIS A 43 3.45 2.58 -1.05
N LEU A 44 2.42 3.42 -1.21
CA LEU A 44 1.08 3.16 -0.65
C LEU A 44 0.46 1.87 -1.19
N HIS A 45 0.55 1.63 -2.49
CA HIS A 45 0.00 0.43 -3.11
C HIS A 45 0.67 -0.85 -2.62
N PHE A 46 2.01 -0.85 -2.55
CA PHE A 46 2.76 -1.98 -2.01
C PHE A 46 2.36 -2.28 -0.56
N TRP A 47 2.29 -1.26 0.30
CA TRP A 47 1.96 -1.47 1.72
C TRP A 47 0.47 -1.77 1.96
N ASN A 48 -0.44 -1.29 1.11
CA ASN A 48 -1.84 -1.73 1.12
C ASN A 48 -1.96 -3.23 0.83
N ARG A 49 -1.16 -3.75 -0.12
CA ARG A 49 -1.06 -5.19 -0.40
C ARG A 49 -0.46 -5.95 0.77
N MET A 50 0.62 -5.45 1.40
CA MET A 50 1.18 -6.08 2.59
C MET A 50 0.17 -6.12 3.74
N ALA A 51 -0.61 -5.04 3.93
CA ALA A 51 -1.65 -5.00 4.93
C ALA A 51 -2.74 -6.04 4.66
N PHE A 52 -3.21 -6.15 3.41
CA PHE A 52 -4.17 -7.19 2.98
C PHE A 52 -3.67 -8.60 3.28
N LEU A 53 -2.40 -8.89 2.99
CA LEU A 53 -1.79 -10.21 3.23
C LEU A 53 -1.80 -10.62 4.70
N GLN A 54 -1.82 -9.68 5.66
CA GLN A 54 -1.98 -10.02 7.09
C GLN A 54 -3.21 -10.89 7.36
N LEU A 55 -4.29 -10.70 6.59
CA LEU A 55 -5.55 -11.42 6.75
C LEU A 55 -5.82 -12.44 5.64
N ALA A 56 -5.16 -12.29 4.48
CA ALA A 56 -5.38 -13.13 3.31
C ALA A 56 -4.37 -14.27 3.20
N ASP A 57 -3.08 -13.97 3.43
CA ASP A 57 -1.98 -14.93 3.36
C ASP A 57 -0.77 -14.41 4.18
N GLU A 58 -0.75 -14.76 5.46
CA GLU A 58 0.31 -14.36 6.38
C GLU A 58 1.68 -14.88 5.95
N ALA A 59 1.74 -16.05 5.31
CA ALA A 59 3.00 -16.66 4.89
C ALA A 59 3.66 -15.84 3.78
N GLU A 60 2.87 -15.35 2.82
CA GLU A 60 3.34 -14.49 1.74
C GLU A 60 3.80 -13.12 2.27
N LEU A 61 3.09 -12.54 3.25
CA LEU A 61 3.55 -11.33 3.94
C LEU A 61 4.93 -11.56 4.57
N VAL A 62 5.08 -12.63 5.34
CA VAL A 62 6.35 -12.96 6.01
C VAL A 62 7.45 -13.21 4.98
N HIS A 63 7.13 -13.82 3.84
CA HIS A 63 8.08 -13.98 2.74
C HIS A 63 8.56 -12.62 2.22
N HIS A 64 7.65 -11.71 1.87
CA HIS A 64 8.02 -10.37 1.38
C HIS A 64 8.86 -9.58 2.39
N LEU A 65 8.50 -9.62 3.68
CA LEU A 65 9.25 -8.92 4.74
C LEU A 65 10.68 -9.45 4.87
N LYS A 66 10.85 -10.79 4.84
CA LYS A 66 12.17 -11.43 4.89
C LYS A 66 12.99 -11.10 3.64
N THR A 67 12.38 -11.24 2.45
CA THR A 67 13.05 -10.97 1.18
C THR A 67 13.51 -9.52 1.12
N MET A 68 12.65 -8.56 1.47
CA MET A 68 13.00 -7.15 1.55
C MET A 68 14.19 -6.90 2.48
N ALA A 69 14.15 -7.45 3.70
CA ALA A 69 15.21 -7.30 4.69
C ALA A 69 16.56 -7.88 4.23
N SER A 70 16.54 -8.99 3.48
CA SER A 70 17.76 -9.63 2.94
C SER A 70 18.24 -9.09 1.61
N SER A 71 17.43 -8.29 0.90
CA SER A 71 17.71 -7.90 -0.49
C SER A 71 18.90 -6.95 -0.66
N GLY A 72 19.29 -6.23 0.40
CA GLY A 72 20.26 -5.13 0.32
C GLY A 72 19.77 -3.92 -0.50
N LYS A 73 18.54 -3.95 -1.02
CA LYS A 73 17.93 -2.86 -1.79
C LYS A 73 17.35 -1.81 -0.86
N SER A 74 17.21 -0.59 -1.38
CA SER A 74 16.33 0.38 -0.72
C SER A 74 14.89 -0.11 -0.79
N MET A 75 14.08 0.30 0.19
CA MET A 75 12.65 -0.03 0.23
C MET A 75 11.95 0.32 -1.09
N ARG A 76 12.19 1.52 -1.63
CA ARG A 76 11.63 1.96 -2.91
C ARG A 76 12.03 1.08 -4.09
N ALA A 77 13.30 0.67 -4.16
CA ALA A 77 13.77 -0.20 -5.24
C ALA A 77 13.11 -1.58 -5.17
N TYR A 78 12.89 -2.11 -3.96
CA TYR A 78 12.18 -3.37 -3.76
C TYR A 78 10.69 -3.26 -4.12
N GLU A 79 10.00 -2.21 -3.66
CA GLU A 79 8.60 -1.93 -3.97
C GLU A 79 8.36 -1.85 -5.48
N SER A 80 9.20 -1.07 -6.18
CA SER A 80 9.11 -0.90 -7.63
C SER A 80 9.30 -2.21 -8.41
N GLU A 81 10.22 -3.07 -7.96
CA GLU A 81 10.44 -4.39 -8.56
C GLU A 81 9.25 -5.33 -8.36
N VAL A 82 8.68 -5.37 -7.14
CA VAL A 82 7.50 -6.20 -6.84
C VAL A 82 6.28 -5.73 -7.64
N LEU A 83 6.18 -4.44 -7.91
CA LEU A 83 5.11 -3.85 -8.73
C LEU A 83 5.38 -3.91 -10.24
N ALA A 84 6.49 -4.52 -10.67
CA ALA A 84 6.78 -4.88 -12.06
C ALA A 84 6.59 -3.75 -13.10
N GLY A 85 6.95 -2.52 -12.76
CA GLY A 85 6.87 -1.37 -13.69
C GLY A 85 5.46 -0.79 -13.86
N LEU A 86 4.61 -0.95 -12.85
CA LEU A 86 3.29 -0.31 -12.80
C LEU A 86 3.43 1.21 -12.62
N GLU A 87 2.87 1.99 -13.56
CA GLU A 87 3.01 3.46 -13.60
C GLU A 87 1.72 4.18 -14.05
N GLY A 88 1.71 5.51 -13.91
CA GLY A 88 0.66 6.38 -14.42
C GLY A 88 -0.74 5.96 -13.98
N PHE A 89 -1.71 6.01 -14.90
CA PHE A 89 -3.09 5.62 -14.62
C PHE A 89 -3.26 4.12 -14.29
N ALA A 90 -2.38 3.26 -14.79
CA ALA A 90 -2.44 1.84 -14.45
C ALA A 90 -2.12 1.62 -12.96
N LEU A 91 -1.12 2.34 -12.42
CA LEU A 91 -0.84 2.35 -10.99
C LEU A 91 -2.02 2.87 -10.17
N VAL A 92 -2.66 3.94 -10.62
CA VAL A 92 -3.81 4.53 -9.92
C VAL A 92 -4.98 3.53 -9.87
N ALA A 93 -5.29 2.86 -10.98
CA ALA A 93 -6.39 1.90 -11.06
C ALA A 93 -6.16 0.65 -10.18
N GLU A 94 -4.96 0.06 -10.24
CA GLU A 94 -4.63 -1.10 -9.38
C GLU A 94 -4.55 -0.71 -7.90
N TRP A 95 -4.10 0.52 -7.61
CA TRP A 95 -4.12 1.05 -6.25
C TRP A 95 -5.55 1.20 -5.72
N GLU A 96 -6.48 1.77 -6.50
CA GLU A 96 -7.91 1.87 -6.15
C GLU A 96 -8.54 0.50 -5.89
N LYS A 97 -8.27 -0.48 -6.75
CA LYS A 97 -8.76 -1.83 -6.52
C LYS A 97 -8.21 -2.41 -5.20
N GLN A 98 -6.90 -2.33 -5.01
CA GLN A 98 -6.24 -2.90 -3.84
C GLN A 98 -6.68 -2.24 -2.53
N LEU A 99 -6.86 -0.92 -2.50
CA LEU A 99 -7.30 -0.22 -1.28
C LEU A 99 -8.73 -0.64 -0.89
N GLU A 100 -9.62 -0.87 -1.85
CA GLU A 100 -10.99 -1.35 -1.57
C GLU A 100 -10.97 -2.77 -1.00
N GLU A 101 -10.21 -3.67 -1.63
CA GLU A 101 -10.05 -5.06 -1.16
C GLU A 101 -9.44 -5.11 0.25
N THR A 102 -8.44 -4.29 0.52
CA THR A 102 -7.84 -4.17 1.86
C THR A 102 -8.88 -3.67 2.87
N ALA A 103 -9.62 -2.60 2.54
CA ALA A 103 -10.65 -2.05 3.42
C ALA A 103 -11.76 -3.07 3.72
N ASP A 104 -12.29 -3.77 2.72
CA ASP A 104 -13.32 -4.80 2.89
C ASP A 104 -12.86 -5.92 3.82
N ARG A 105 -11.60 -6.36 3.67
CA ARG A 105 -11.03 -7.42 4.50
C ARG A 105 -10.91 -7.00 5.96
N PHE A 106 -10.43 -5.78 6.21
CA PHE A 106 -10.30 -5.25 7.58
C PHE A 106 -11.65 -4.87 8.19
N ALA A 107 -12.65 -4.48 7.39
CA ALA A 107 -13.97 -4.12 7.88
C ALA A 107 -14.65 -5.28 8.62
N THR A 108 -14.34 -6.53 8.23
CA THR A 108 -14.89 -7.78 8.77
C THR A 108 -13.96 -8.52 9.74
N ALA A 109 -12.73 -8.04 9.92
CA ALA A 109 -11.74 -8.69 10.79
C ALA A 109 -12.11 -8.59 12.28
N ASP A 110 -11.70 -9.60 13.08
CA ASP A 110 -11.77 -9.49 14.54
C ASP A 110 -10.82 -8.37 15.01
N PRO A 111 -11.33 -7.28 15.62
CA PRO A 111 -10.51 -6.15 16.06
C PRO A 111 -9.40 -6.52 17.05
N LYS A 112 -9.53 -7.67 17.74
CA LYS A 112 -8.54 -8.17 18.71
C LYS A 112 -7.53 -9.15 18.11
N ALA A 113 -7.71 -9.56 16.85
CA ALA A 113 -6.77 -10.44 16.17
C ALA A 113 -5.37 -9.83 16.18
N ARG A 114 -4.37 -10.69 16.39
CA ARG A 114 -2.95 -10.34 16.39
C ARG A 114 -2.37 -10.69 15.03
N LEU A 115 -2.08 -9.66 14.25
CA LEU A 115 -1.65 -9.77 12.87
C LEU A 115 -0.14 -9.59 12.77
N LYS A 116 0.52 -10.39 11.94
CA LYS A 116 1.97 -10.24 11.69
C LYS A 116 2.27 -8.93 11.00
N TRP A 117 3.38 -8.31 11.38
CA TRP A 117 3.90 -7.14 10.70
C TRP A 117 5.44 -7.13 10.66
N ALA A 118 6.03 -6.09 10.09
CA ALA A 118 7.49 -5.90 10.07
C ALA A 118 8.12 -5.81 11.47
N GLY A 119 7.32 -5.58 12.51
CA GLY A 119 7.74 -5.49 13.90
C GLY A 119 6.93 -6.45 14.79
N PRO A 120 6.64 -6.05 16.05
CA PRO A 120 5.70 -6.79 16.89
C PRO A 120 4.35 -6.95 16.20
N ASP A 121 3.64 -8.04 16.51
CA ASP A 121 2.27 -8.23 16.02
C ASP A 121 1.42 -6.99 16.33
N MET A 122 0.48 -6.66 15.46
CA MET A 122 -0.43 -5.53 15.62
C MET A 122 -1.87 -6.02 15.85
N SER A 123 -2.72 -5.19 16.47
CA SER A 123 -4.16 -5.47 16.42
C SER A 123 -4.68 -5.23 15.01
N ALA A 124 -5.78 -5.90 14.65
CA ALA A 124 -6.49 -5.59 13.42
C ALA A 124 -7.19 -4.21 13.45
N ARG A 125 -7.44 -3.67 14.65
CA ARG A 125 -7.88 -2.29 14.86
C ARG A 125 -6.73 -1.31 14.75
#